data_AF-A0A2V7CTG8-F1
#
_entry.id   AF-A0A2V7CTG8-F1
#
_cell.length_a   1.000
_cell.length_b   1.000
_cell.length_c   1.000
_cell.angle_alpha   90.00
_cell.angle_beta   90.00
_cell.angle_gamma   90.00
#
_symmetry.space_group_name_H-M   'P 1'
#
loop_
_entity.id
_entity.type
_entity.pdbx_description
1 polymer ?
#
loop_
_entity_poly.entity_id
_entity_poly.type
_entity_poly.pdbx_seq_one_letter_code
_entity_poly.pdbx_strand_id
1 'polypeptide(L)'
;MFAAVATREVTMDQETLRLLIRQKIQNGRLPHDSITRVWSSPSDGETCDACDTILSKEQLLMEGTTLAPGRRPFQFHVRCFQIWDHERRAA
;
A
#
# COMPACT_ATOMS: atom_id res chain seq x y z
N MET A 1 29.48 5.54 -1.78
CA MET A 1 28.64 6.71 -2.14
C MET A 1 27.21 6.37 -1.79
N PHE A 2 26.65 6.97 -0.74
CA PHE A 2 25.26 6.79 -0.36
C PHE A 2 24.42 7.79 -1.15
N ALA A 3 23.66 7.31 -2.13
CA ALA A 3 22.79 8.15 -2.95
C ALA A 3 21.40 8.22 -2.32
N ALA A 4 20.93 9.45 -2.16
CA ALA A 4 19.71 9.83 -1.47
C ALA A 4 18.43 9.39 -2.21
N VAL A 5 17.34 9.44 -1.43
CA VAL A 5 15.92 9.53 -1.84
C VAL A 5 15.14 8.21 -1.84
N ALA A 6 14.98 7.66 -0.64
CA ALA A 6 13.73 7.04 -0.18
C ALA A 6 12.96 8.02 0.76
N THR A 7 13.05 9.33 0.50
CA THR A 7 12.61 10.37 1.46
C THR A 7 11.13 10.73 1.35
N ARG A 8 10.36 10.20 0.38
CA ARG A 8 8.92 10.54 0.25
C ARG A 8 7.99 9.66 1.07
N GLU A 9 8.30 8.37 1.24
CA GLU A 9 7.57 7.51 2.17
C GLU A 9 7.72 7.95 3.63
N VAL A 10 8.92 8.42 3.97
CA VAL A 10 9.28 8.79 5.34
C VAL A 10 8.74 10.18 5.73
N THR A 11 8.33 11.01 4.77
CA THR A 11 7.87 12.40 5.03
C THR A 11 6.37 12.61 4.98
N MET A 12 5.59 11.63 4.50
CA MET A 12 4.13 11.72 4.59
C MET A 12 3.69 11.49 6.04
N ASP A 13 3.16 12.57 6.62
CA ASP A 13 2.50 12.54 7.91
C ASP A 13 1.46 11.41 7.97
N GLN A 14 1.40 10.73 9.12
CA GLN A 14 0.56 9.54 9.29
C GLN A 14 -0.92 9.83 9.09
N GLU A 15 -1.39 11.00 9.52
CA GLU A 15 -2.78 11.40 9.42
C GLU A 15 -3.14 11.70 7.96
N THR A 16 -2.23 12.37 7.24
CA THR A 16 -2.38 12.56 5.79
C THR A 16 -2.47 11.22 5.04
N LEU A 17 -1.61 10.25 5.39
CA LEU A 17 -1.66 8.91 4.79
C LEU A 17 -2.97 8.17 5.11
N ARG A 18 -3.46 8.27 6.35
CA ARG A 18 -4.75 7.69 6.76
C ARG A 18 -5.91 8.29 5.95
N LEU A 19 -5.97 9.61 5.82
CA LEU A 19 -7.02 10.29 5.04
C LEU A 19 -6.99 9.87 3.57
N LEU A 20 -5.80 9.79 2.97
CA LEU A 20 -5.64 9.34 1.58
C LEU A 20 -6.14 7.90 1.40
N ILE A 21 -5.77 7.00 2.31
CA ILE A 21 -6.20 5.59 2.28
C ILE A 21 -7.72 5.50 2.42
N ARG A 22 -8.32 6.21 3.37
CA ARG A 22 -9.79 6.25 3.55
C ARG A 22 -10.49 6.70 2.28
N GLN A 23 -10.03 7.80 1.68
CA GLN A 23 -10.60 8.31 0.44
C GLN A 23 -10.50 7.27 -0.69
N LYS A 24 -9.38 6.55 -0.78
CA LYS A 24 -9.19 5.49 -1.78
C LYS A 24 -10.04 4.24 -1.54
N ILE A 25 -10.35 3.92 -0.29
CA ILE A 25 -11.32 2.86 0.03
C ILE A 25 -12.72 3.31 -0.41
N GLN A 26 -13.14 4.52 -0.04
CA GLN A 26 -14.47 5.07 -0.35
C GLN A 26 -14.73 5.22 -1.86
N ASN A 27 -13.71 5.56 -2.64
CA ASN A 27 -13.82 5.68 -4.10
C ASN A 27 -13.59 4.35 -4.86
N GLY A 28 -13.43 3.23 -4.13
CA GLY A 28 -13.28 1.89 -4.69
C GLY A 28 -11.92 1.58 -5.31
N ARG A 29 -10.94 2.48 -5.23
CA ARG A 29 -9.57 2.25 -5.72
C ARG A 29 -8.81 1.27 -4.85
N LEU A 30 -9.06 1.27 -3.55
CA LEU A 30 -8.60 0.24 -2.62
C LEU A 30 -9.76 -0.66 -2.21
N PRO A 31 -9.51 -1.96 -2.01
CA PRO A 31 -10.55 -2.86 -1.58
C PRO A 31 -10.96 -2.53 -0.14
N HIS A 32 -12.27 -2.59 0.10
CA HIS A 32 -12.83 -2.64 1.44
C HIS A 32 -12.87 -4.10 1.96
N ASP A 33 -13.16 -5.03 1.06
CA ASP A 33 -13.34 -6.45 1.35
C ASP A 33 -12.04 -7.16 1.79
N SER A 34 -12.19 -8.39 2.27
CA SER A 34 -11.08 -9.23 2.71
C SER A 34 -10.12 -9.57 1.55
N ILE A 35 -8.84 -9.30 1.79
CA ILE A 35 -7.75 -9.90 1.02
C ILE A 35 -7.61 -11.34 1.49
N THR A 36 -7.61 -12.29 0.55
CA THR A 36 -7.53 -13.73 0.86
C THR A 36 -6.11 -14.23 1.01
N ARG A 37 -5.15 -13.57 0.36
CA ARG A 37 -3.74 -13.94 0.45
C ARG A 37 -2.90 -12.68 0.44
N VAL A 38 -2.00 -12.58 1.42
CA VAL A 38 -0.97 -11.57 1.48
C VAL A 38 0.37 -12.28 1.43
N TRP A 39 1.27 -11.83 0.57
CA TRP A 39 2.66 -12.27 0.58
C TRP A 39 3.59 -11.07 0.64
N SER A 40 4.80 -11.30 1.13
CA SER A 40 5.88 -10.34 1.07
C SER A 40 6.96 -10.80 0.12
N SER A 41 7.49 -9.87 -0.67
CA SER A 41 8.65 -10.07 -1.53
C SER A 41 9.54 -8.83 -1.49
N PRO A 42 10.82 -8.95 -1.89
CA PRO A 42 11.57 -7.76 -2.29
C PRO A 42 10.80 -7.02 -3.39
N SER A 43 10.79 -5.70 -3.31
CA SER A 43 10.28 -4.84 -4.37
C SER A 43 11.23 -4.86 -5.58
N ASP A 44 10.69 -4.75 -6.79
CA ASP A 44 11.44 -4.48 -8.03
C ASP A 44 11.24 -3.03 -8.53
N GLY A 45 10.55 -2.19 -7.75
CA GLY A 45 10.18 -0.82 -8.16
C GLY A 45 8.68 -0.63 -8.37
N GLU A 46 7.85 -1.46 -7.74
CA GLU A 46 6.40 -1.38 -7.81
C GLU A 46 5.89 -0.03 -7.28
N THR A 47 4.70 0.38 -7.71
CA THR A 47 4.05 1.58 -7.16
C THR A 47 3.06 1.18 -6.08
N CYS A 48 3.18 1.77 -4.90
CA CYS A 48 2.25 1.51 -3.80
C CYS A 48 0.87 2.08 -4.14
N ASP A 49 -0.15 1.23 -4.17
CA ASP A 49 -1.54 1.61 -4.47
C ASP A 49 -2.13 2.54 -3.39
N ALA A 50 -1.56 2.58 -2.17
CA ALA A 50 -2.01 3.47 -1.10
C ALA A 50 -1.44 4.89 -1.20
N CYS A 51 -0.12 5.05 -1.28
CA CYS A 51 0.55 6.35 -1.25
C CYS A 51 1.01 6.84 -2.63
N ASP A 52 0.77 6.07 -3.70
CA ASP A 52 1.20 6.36 -5.08
C ASP A 52 2.72 6.62 -5.20
N THR A 53 3.51 6.06 -4.28
CA THR A 53 4.97 6.20 -4.25
C THR A 53 5.62 4.88 -4.65
N ILE A 54 6.75 4.96 -5.35
CA ILE A 54 7.52 3.79 -5.80
C ILE A 54 8.18 3.14 -4.58
N LEU A 55 8.00 1.83 -4.43
CA LEU A 55 8.73 0.98 -3.51
C LEU A 55 10.17 0.84 -4.01
N SER A 56 11.17 1.25 -3.22
CA SER A 56 12.57 1.01 -3.58
C SER A 56 12.89 -0.49 -3.50
N LYS A 57 13.93 -0.97 -4.20
CA LYS A 57 14.28 -2.39 -4.25
C LYS A 57 14.71 -2.97 -2.90
N GLU A 58 15.09 -2.10 -1.98
CA GLU A 58 15.47 -2.43 -0.60
C GLU A 58 14.24 -2.57 0.32
N GLN A 59 13.06 -2.16 -0.15
CA GLN A 59 11.82 -2.21 0.62
C GLN A 59 11.07 -3.52 0.37
N LEU A 60 10.35 -3.97 1.41
CA LEU A 60 9.45 -5.10 1.30
C LEU A 60 8.13 -4.65 0.69
N LEU A 61 7.78 -5.28 -0.43
CA LEU A 61 6.47 -5.23 -1.03
C LEU A 61 5.53 -6.14 -0.24
N MET A 62 4.38 -5.61 0.14
CA MET A 62 3.23 -6.38 0.60
C MET A 62 2.23 -6.47 -0.54
N GLU A 63 2.04 -7.66 -1.08
CA GLU A 63 1.12 -7.89 -2.19
C GLU A 63 -0.10 -8.67 -1.71
N GLY A 64 -1.29 -8.21 -2.10
CA GLY A 64 -2.55 -8.76 -1.63
C GLY A 64 -3.57 -8.99 -2.75
N THR A 65 -4.13 -10.20 -2.83
CA THR A 65 -5.17 -10.54 -3.80
C THR A 65 -6.57 -10.52 -3.20
N THR A 66 -7.52 -9.94 -3.94
CA THR A 66 -8.94 -9.98 -3.58
C THR A 66 -9.63 -11.22 -4.15
N LEU A 67 -10.77 -11.60 -3.58
CA LEU A 67 -11.64 -12.66 -4.11
C LEU A 67 -12.21 -12.36 -5.51
N ALA A 68 -12.25 -11.09 -5.92
CA ALA A 68 -12.77 -10.68 -7.22
C ALA A 68 -11.86 -11.21 -8.36
N PRO A 69 -12.36 -12.11 -9.23
CA PRO A 69 -11.59 -12.64 -10.34
C PRO A 69 -11.17 -11.53 -11.31
N GLY A 70 -9.92 -11.57 -11.79
CA GLY A 70 -9.42 -10.64 -12.80
C GLY A 70 -8.93 -9.28 -12.28
N ARG A 71 -9.02 -9.02 -10.97
CA ARG A 71 -8.38 -7.83 -10.38
C ARG A 71 -6.89 -8.09 -10.19
N ARG A 72 -6.04 -7.13 -10.61
CA ARG A 72 -4.60 -7.21 -10.31
C ARG A 72 -4.39 -7.27 -8.79
N PRO A 73 -3.35 -7.95 -8.31
CA PRO A 73 -2.97 -7.85 -6.91
C PRO A 73 -2.67 -6.40 -6.53
N PHE A 74 -2.95 -6.05 -5.28
CA PHE A 74 -2.62 -4.75 -4.73
C PHE A 74 -1.21 -4.76 -4.16
N GLN A 75 -0.49 -3.67 -4.38
CA GLN A 75 0.90 -3.50 -3.99
C GLN A 75 0.99 -2.41 -2.92
N PHE A 76 1.60 -2.74 -1.78
CA PHE A 76 1.75 -1.80 -0.68
C PHE A 76 3.15 -1.85 -0.09
N HIS A 77 3.61 -0.70 0.42
CA HIS A 77 4.61 -0.71 1.48
C HIS A 77 4.03 -1.34 2.75
N VAL A 78 4.87 -1.94 3.59
CA VAL A 78 4.45 -2.55 4.87
C VAL A 78 3.62 -1.58 5.73
N ARG A 79 4.09 -0.34 5.88
CA ARG A 79 3.38 0.69 6.67
C ARG A 79 2.01 1.03 6.06
N CYS A 80 1.96 1.20 4.74
CA CYS A 80 0.74 1.51 4.02
C CYS A 80 -0.29 0.38 4.15
N PHE A 81 0.17 -0.87 4.08
CA PHE A 81 -0.66 -2.05 4.29
C PHE A 81 -1.29 -2.06 5.69
N GLN A 82 -0.51 -1.82 6.74
CA GLN A 82 -1.01 -1.80 8.12
C GLN A 82 -2.09 -0.73 8.35
N ILE A 83 -1.91 0.46 7.77
CA ILE A 83 -2.90 1.53 7.88
C ILE A 83 -4.16 1.17 7.10
N TRP A 84 -4.03 0.73 5.85
CA TRP A 84 -5.18 0.26 5.06
C TRP A 84 -5.95 -0.86 5.77
N ASP A 85 -5.23 -1.80 6.38
CA ASP A 85 -5.84 -2.92 7.10
C ASP A 85 -6.61 -2.48 8.35
N HIS A 86 -6.18 -1.39 9.00
CA HIS A 86 -6.92 -0.77 10.08
C HIS A 86 -8.14 0.00 9.57
N GLU A 87 -7.94 0.87 8.58
CA GLU A 87 -8.99 1.77 8.07
C GLU A 87 -10.14 1.03 7.38
N ARG A 88 -9.86 -0.07 6.68
CA ARG A 88 -10.91 -0.89 6.04
C ARG A 88 -11.83 -1.59 7.03
N ARG A 89 -11.39 -1.83 8.26
CA ARG A 89 -12.20 -2.45 9.33
C ARG A 89 -13.01 -1.43 10.12
N ALA A 90 -12.62 -0.16 10.03
CA ALA A 90 -13.25 0.95 10.73
C ALA A 90 -14.30 1.68 9.87
N ALA A 91 -14.18 1.59 8.54
CA ALA A 91 -15.18 2.05 7.56
C ALA A 91 -16.38 1.10 7.49
#